data_AF-A0A7I7P1B0-F1
#
_entry.id   AF-A0A7I7P1B0-F1
#
_cell.length_a   1.000
_cell.length_b   1.000
_cell.length_c   1.000
_cell.angle_alpha   90.00
_cell.angle_beta   90.00
_cell.angle_gamma   90.00
#
_symmetry.space_group_name_H-M   'P 1'
#
loop_
_entity.id
_entity.type
_entity.pdbx_description
1 polymer ?
#
loop_
_entity_poly.entity_id
_entity_poly.type
_entity_poly.pdbx_seq_one_letter_code
_entity_poly.pdbx_strand_id
1 'polypeptide(L)'
;MLLEFDADQRLWQKTVRDAVAKQCPPALVRSVAEDGVDPSPLWKSYVDQGWTELNDPASAVELGIVLEELGHATDPTPFLATMSQFAPLVGDQFDPHESGTAVYGGWRHTGTPRAGCWTAPHGTCSTATASIAWRW
;
A
#
# COMPACT_ATOMS: atom_id res chain seq x y z
N MET A 1 -28.99 -14.38 2.58
CA MET A 1 -28.10 -13.21 2.39
C MET A 1 -27.35 -13.44 1.09
N LEU A 2 -27.57 -12.61 0.06
CA LEU A 2 -26.72 -12.61 -1.12
C LEU A 2 -25.54 -11.67 -0.83
N LEU A 3 -24.32 -12.21 -0.92
CA LEU A 3 -23.06 -11.47 -0.79
C LEU A 3 -22.55 -11.14 -2.19
N GLU A 4 -23.37 -10.43 -2.98
CA GLU A 4 -23.02 -10.02 -4.34
C GLU A 4 -22.90 -8.50 -4.42
N PHE A 5 -22.00 -8.02 -5.27
CA PHE A 5 -21.89 -6.60 -5.57
C PHE A 5 -23.13 -6.10 -6.32
N ASP A 6 -23.48 -4.84 -6.11
CA ASP A 6 -24.46 -4.17 -6.96
C ASP A 6 -23.85 -3.77 -8.32
N ALA A 7 -24.63 -3.09 -9.15
CA ALA A 7 -24.19 -2.69 -10.49
C ALA A 7 -23.05 -1.66 -10.46
N ASP A 8 -23.07 -0.74 -9.50
CA ASP A 8 -22.09 0.34 -9.38
C ASP A 8 -20.77 -0.20 -8.85
N GLN A 9 -20.84 -1.07 -7.83
CA GLN A 9 -19.68 -1.80 -7.30
C GLN A 9 -19.01 -2.69 -8.36
N ARG A 10 -19.78 -3.39 -9.20
CA ARG A 10 -19.22 -4.16 -10.33
C ARG A 10 -18.56 -3.28 -11.38
N LEU A 11 -19.20 -2.16 -11.73
CA LEU A 11 -18.64 -1.20 -12.68
C LEU A 11 -17.32 -0.65 -12.15
N TRP A 12 -17.28 -0.35 -10.86
CA TRP A 12 -16.09 0.18 -10.24
C TRP A 12 -14.99 -0.86 -10.05
N GLN A 13 -15.31 -2.11 -9.67
CA GLN A 13 -14.34 -3.21 -9.68
C GLN A 13 -13.64 -3.33 -11.04
N LYS A 14 -14.41 -3.29 -12.12
CA LYS A 14 -13.84 -3.29 -13.48
C LYS A 14 -12.92 -2.09 -13.72
N THR A 15 -13.31 -0.92 -13.25
CA THR A 15 -12.51 0.32 -13.39
C THR A 15 -11.19 0.23 -12.62
N VAL A 16 -11.21 -0.27 -11.38
CA VAL A 16 -10.00 -0.51 -10.58
C VAL A 16 -9.12 -1.54 -11.27
N ARG A 17 -9.68 -2.68 -11.69
CA ARG A 17 -8.94 -3.72 -12.41
C ARG A 17 -8.22 -3.17 -13.64
N ASP A 18 -8.92 -2.39 -14.46
CA ASP A 18 -8.36 -1.77 -15.66
C ASP A 18 -7.26 -0.74 -15.34
N ALA A 19 -7.39 -0.01 -14.22
CA ALA A 19 -6.38 0.94 -13.75
C ALA A 19 -5.12 0.23 -13.26
N VAL A 20 -5.27 -0.73 -12.36
CA VAL A 20 -4.14 -1.48 -11.78
C VAL A 20 -3.42 -2.31 -12.85
N ALA A 21 -4.14 -2.91 -13.82
CA ALA A 21 -3.50 -3.62 -14.93
C ALA A 21 -2.58 -2.74 -15.79
N LYS A 22 -2.86 -1.43 -15.87
CA LYS A 22 -2.04 -0.46 -16.60
C LYS A 22 -0.88 0.07 -15.76
N GLN A 23 -1.15 0.37 -14.49
CA GLN A 23 -0.20 1.04 -13.60
C GLN A 23 0.76 0.08 -12.89
N CYS A 24 0.33 -1.15 -12.63
CA CYS A 24 1.10 -2.22 -11.96
C CYS A 24 1.36 -3.42 -12.90
N PRO A 25 2.10 -3.25 -14.01
CA PRO A 25 2.43 -4.38 -14.88
C PRO A 25 3.38 -5.36 -14.18
N PRO A 26 3.36 -6.67 -14.52
CA PRO A 26 4.25 -7.66 -13.92
C PRO A 26 5.76 -7.32 -14.03
N ALA A 27 6.15 -6.58 -15.06
CA ALA A 27 7.52 -6.10 -15.21
C ALA A 27 7.94 -5.11 -14.12
N LEU A 28 7.04 -4.20 -13.72
CA LEU A 28 7.27 -3.28 -12.61
C LEU A 28 7.42 -4.07 -11.31
N VAL A 29 6.48 -4.98 -11.02
CA VAL A 29 6.52 -5.84 -9.82
C VAL A 29 7.86 -6.57 -9.69
N ARG A 30 8.34 -7.18 -10.78
CA ARG A 30 9.65 -7.85 -10.80
C ARG A 30 10.81 -6.88 -10.57
N SER A 31 10.82 -5.74 -11.24
CA SER A 31 11.88 -4.74 -11.04
C SER A 31 11.94 -4.21 -9.60
N VAL A 32 10.79 -4.08 -8.95
CA VAL A 32 10.71 -3.69 -7.54
C VAL A 32 11.23 -4.83 -6.65
N ALA A 33 10.81 -6.07 -6.88
CA ALA A 33 11.19 -7.22 -6.07
C ALA A 33 12.67 -7.63 -6.22
N GLU A 34 13.21 -7.60 -7.44
CA GLU A 34 14.55 -8.09 -7.77
C GLU A 34 15.58 -6.96 -7.66
N ASP A 35 15.30 -5.83 -8.31
CA ASP A 35 16.24 -4.73 -8.47
C ASP A 35 16.06 -3.64 -7.39
N GLY A 36 14.95 -3.67 -6.64
CA GLY A 36 14.66 -2.65 -5.62
C GLY A 36 14.27 -1.31 -6.23
N VAL A 37 13.65 -1.31 -7.42
CA VAL A 37 13.07 -0.10 -8.01
C VAL A 37 12.07 0.52 -7.03
N ASP A 38 12.07 1.84 -6.92
CA ASP A 38 11.18 2.58 -6.03
C ASP A 38 9.73 2.53 -6.54
N PRO A 39 8.77 1.99 -5.76
CA PRO A 39 7.35 1.96 -6.15
C PRO A 39 6.62 3.28 -5.84
N SER A 40 7.29 4.31 -5.30
CA SER A 40 6.67 5.61 -4.95
C SER A 40 5.90 6.28 -6.10
N PRO A 41 6.31 6.18 -7.38
CA PRO A 41 5.50 6.70 -8.49
C PRO A 41 4.14 5.99 -8.63
N LEU A 42 4.08 4.69 -8.36
CA LEU A 42 2.83 3.92 -8.37
C LEU A 42 1.95 4.32 -7.18
N TRP A 43 2.54 4.44 -5.98
CA TRP A 43 1.83 4.97 -4.81
C TRP A 43 1.22 6.34 -5.07
N LYS A 44 2.00 7.27 -5.64
CA LYS A 44 1.51 8.60 -6.01
C LYS A 44 0.29 8.52 -6.93
N SER A 45 0.27 7.58 -7.87
CA SER A 45 -0.89 7.41 -8.75
C SER A 45 -2.17 6.99 -8.00
N TYR A 46 -2.06 6.22 -6.93
CA TYR A 46 -3.22 5.85 -6.10
C TYR A 46 -3.70 7.02 -5.24
N VAL A 47 -2.78 7.82 -4.71
CA VAL A 47 -3.10 9.07 -4.01
C VAL A 47 -3.78 10.06 -4.95
N ASP A 48 -3.23 10.27 -6.15
CA ASP A 48 -3.79 11.18 -7.15
C ASP A 48 -5.19 10.71 -7.65
N GLN A 49 -5.49 9.42 -7.56
CA GLN A 49 -6.82 8.85 -7.83
C GLN A 49 -7.80 8.93 -6.64
N GLY A 50 -7.34 9.38 -5.47
CA GLY A 50 -8.14 9.51 -4.25
C GLY A 50 -8.46 8.18 -3.57
N TRP A 51 -7.76 7.08 -3.89
CA TRP A 51 -8.06 5.78 -3.29
C TRP A 51 -7.66 5.71 -1.82
N THR A 52 -6.70 6.53 -1.40
CA THR A 52 -6.28 6.64 0.01
C THR A 52 -7.25 7.42 0.88
N GLU A 53 -8.28 8.04 0.29
CA GLU A 53 -9.38 8.71 1.00
C GLU A 53 -10.49 7.71 1.42
N LEU A 54 -10.38 6.44 1.03
CA LEU A 54 -11.34 5.38 1.37
C LEU A 54 -11.12 4.82 2.79
N ASN A 55 -10.86 5.68 3.77
CA ASN A 55 -10.59 5.29 5.16
C ASN A 55 -11.83 5.33 6.08
N ASP A 56 -12.98 5.81 5.58
CA ASP A 56 -14.24 5.82 6.33
C ASP A 56 -14.92 4.44 6.32
N PRO A 57 -15.54 3.98 7.43
CA PRO A 57 -16.25 2.71 7.47
C PRO A 57 -17.38 2.55 6.45
N ALA A 58 -18.01 3.65 5.99
CA ALA A 58 -19.04 3.58 4.94
C ALA A 58 -18.46 3.20 3.57
N SER A 59 -17.14 3.36 3.39
CA SER A 59 -16.39 2.98 2.19
C SER A 59 -15.64 1.65 2.37
N ALA A 60 -16.09 0.77 3.26
CA ALA A 60 -15.39 -0.50 3.52
C ALA A 60 -15.49 -1.48 2.33
N VAL A 61 -16.64 -1.56 1.65
CA VAL A 61 -16.78 -2.41 0.45
C VAL A 61 -15.92 -1.86 -0.68
N GLU A 62 -15.94 -0.55 -0.78
CA GLU A 62 -15.17 0.25 -1.69
C GLU A 62 -13.67 -0.03 -1.59
N LEU A 63 -13.13 0.10 -0.38
CA LEU A 63 -11.76 -0.25 -0.08
C LEU A 63 -11.49 -1.75 -0.35
N GLY A 64 -12.42 -2.64 -0.01
CA GLY A 64 -12.30 -4.07 -0.27
C GLY A 64 -12.14 -4.41 -1.76
N ILE A 65 -12.88 -3.73 -2.64
CA ILE A 65 -12.74 -3.85 -4.09
C ILE A 65 -11.33 -3.43 -4.54
N VAL A 66 -10.82 -2.31 -4.02
CA VAL A 66 -9.47 -1.84 -4.34
C VAL A 66 -8.41 -2.86 -3.90
N LEU A 67 -8.51 -3.35 -2.66
CA LEU A 67 -7.55 -4.29 -2.10
C LEU A 67 -7.53 -5.63 -2.85
N GLU A 68 -8.69 -6.15 -3.27
CA GLU A 68 -8.78 -7.38 -4.06
C GLU A 68 -8.06 -7.25 -5.40
N GLU A 69 -8.28 -6.15 -6.12
CA GLU A 69 -7.65 -5.94 -7.43
C GLU A 69 -6.15 -5.61 -7.32
N LEU A 70 -5.72 -4.91 -6.27
CA LEU A 70 -4.30 -4.74 -5.94
C LEU A 70 -3.63 -6.07 -5.63
N GLY A 71 -4.30 -6.95 -4.85
CA GLY A 71 -3.84 -8.30 -4.57
C GLY A 71 -3.71 -9.14 -5.85
N HIS A 72 -4.71 -9.06 -6.73
CA HIS A 72 -4.69 -9.74 -8.03
C HIS A 72 -3.50 -9.30 -8.90
N ALA A 73 -3.11 -8.03 -8.85
CA ALA A 73 -1.96 -7.51 -9.60
C ALA A 73 -0.61 -7.64 -8.87
N THR A 74 -0.59 -8.18 -7.65
CA THR A 74 0.61 -8.21 -6.79
C THR A 74 1.19 -6.81 -6.57
N ASP A 75 0.34 -5.88 -6.16
CA ASP A 75 0.73 -4.50 -5.92
C ASP A 75 1.94 -4.41 -4.96
N PRO A 76 3.03 -3.74 -5.37
CA PRO A 76 4.23 -3.63 -4.56
C PRO A 76 4.21 -2.39 -3.65
N THR A 77 3.12 -1.66 -3.53
CA THR A 77 3.07 -0.43 -2.72
C THR A 77 2.68 -0.73 -1.27
N PRO A 78 2.83 0.22 -0.32
CA PRO A 78 2.37 0.04 1.06
C PRO A 78 0.83 0.14 1.22
N PHE A 79 0.04 0.19 0.14
CA PHE A 79 -1.39 0.50 0.19
C PHE A 79 -2.20 -0.43 1.09
N LEU A 80 -1.99 -1.75 0.98
CA LEU A 80 -2.69 -2.72 1.82
C LEU A 80 -2.49 -2.43 3.31
N ALA A 81 -1.24 -2.30 3.75
CA ALA A 81 -0.91 -2.07 5.16
C ALA A 81 -1.38 -0.68 5.62
N THR A 82 -1.21 0.33 4.77
CA THR A 82 -1.62 1.70 5.07
C THR A 82 -3.11 1.79 5.30
N MET A 83 -3.92 1.27 4.38
CA MET A 83 -5.37 1.47 4.42
C MET A 83 -6.11 0.49 5.33
N SER A 84 -5.65 -0.76 5.43
CA SER A 84 -6.38 -1.78 6.22
C SER A 84 -5.91 -1.90 7.67
N GLN A 85 -4.69 -1.45 7.98
CA GLN A 85 -4.08 -1.63 9.31
C GLN A 85 -3.78 -0.29 9.97
N PHE A 86 -3.05 0.60 9.28
CA PHE A 86 -2.60 1.85 9.88
C PHE A 86 -3.73 2.89 9.98
N ALA A 87 -4.44 3.18 8.88
CA ALA A 87 -5.49 4.20 8.87
C ALA A 87 -6.57 3.96 9.94
N PRO A 88 -7.10 2.72 10.12
CA PRO A 88 -8.06 2.45 11.19
C PRO A 88 -7.46 2.56 12.60
N LEU A 89 -6.15 2.31 12.75
CA LEU A 89 -5.45 2.39 14.03
C LEU A 89 -5.30 3.84 14.51
N VAL A 90 -5.00 4.77 13.61
CA VAL A 90 -4.77 6.19 13.94
C VAL A 90 -6.03 7.05 13.85
N GLY A 91 -7.09 6.55 13.20
CA GLY A 91 -8.40 7.20 13.13
C GLY A 91 -8.32 8.60 12.52
N ASP A 92 -8.90 9.59 13.19
CA ASP A 92 -8.97 10.99 12.72
C ASP A 92 -7.60 11.65 12.49
N GLN A 93 -6.51 11.04 12.96
CA GLN A 93 -5.14 11.53 12.75
C GLN A 93 -4.51 11.03 11.44
N PHE A 94 -5.24 10.21 10.67
CA PHE A 94 -4.75 9.69 9.40
C PHE A 94 -4.59 10.81 8.37
N ASP A 95 -3.40 10.92 7.77
CA ASP A 95 -3.17 11.73 6.57
C ASP A 95 -3.26 10.82 5.32
N PRO A 96 -4.26 11.00 4.45
CA PRO A 96 -4.47 10.17 3.26
C PRO A 96 -3.41 10.38 2.18
N HIS A 97 -2.54 11.39 2.29
CA HIS A 97 -1.46 11.64 1.33
C HIS A 97 -0.13 11.01 1.77
N GLU A 98 -0.03 10.54 3.01
CA GLU A 98 1.17 9.90 3.54
C GLU A 98 0.99 8.38 3.66
N SER A 99 2.05 7.63 3.35
CA SER A 99 2.06 6.20 3.62
C SER A 99 2.22 5.96 5.12
N GLY A 100 1.26 5.26 5.73
CA GLY A 100 1.29 4.91 7.16
C GLY A 100 2.43 3.98 7.58
N THR A 101 3.10 3.37 6.60
CA THR A 101 4.28 2.54 6.82
C THR A 101 5.50 3.22 6.22
N ALA A 102 6.34 3.81 7.07
CA ALA A 102 7.72 4.06 6.68
C ALA A 102 8.38 2.70 6.38
N VAL A 103 9.15 2.63 5.29
CA VAL A 103 10.06 1.52 4.92
C VAL A 103 9.47 0.47 3.95
N TYR A 104 9.51 0.81 2.65
CA TYR A 104 9.62 -0.16 1.56
C TYR A 104 11.10 -0.59 1.35
N GLY A 105 11.85 -0.75 2.43
CA GLY A 105 13.27 -1.11 2.40
C GLY A 105 13.42 -2.61 2.56
N GLY A 106 13.41 -3.35 1.46
CA GLY A 106 13.77 -4.77 1.49
C GLY A 106 15.13 -4.97 2.17
N TRP A 107 15.25 -5.99 3.02
CA TRP A 107 16.53 -6.33 3.64
C TRP A 107 17.45 -6.97 2.61
N ARG A 108 18.32 -6.17 2.00
CA ARG A 108 19.48 -6.68 1.26
C ARG A 108 20.65 -6.75 2.24
N HIS A 109 21.00 -7.95 2.68
CA HIS A 109 22.24 -8.19 3.41
C HIS A 109 23.43 -7.94 2.48
N THR A 110 23.89 -6.69 2.39
CA THR A 110 25.18 -6.35 1.81
C THR A 110 25.88 -5.34 2.71
N GLY A 111 26.74 -5.85 3.60
CA GLY A 111 27.72 -5.03 4.30
C GLY A 111 27.20 -4.19 5.47
N THR A 112 28.12 -3.89 6.37
CA THR A 112 27.97 -3.31 7.71
C THR A 112 27.12 -2.03 7.84
N PRO A 113 26.40 -1.83 8.96
CA PRO A 113 25.52 -0.69 9.15
C PRO A 113 26.27 0.57 9.60
N ARG A 114 26.08 1.71 8.92
CA ARG A 114 26.19 3.02 9.59
C ARG A 114 25.42 4.15 8.88
N ALA A 115 24.75 4.93 9.74
CA ALA A 115 24.18 6.27 9.59
C ALA A 115 22.78 6.39 8.92
N GLY A 116 21.76 6.57 9.77
CA GLY A 116 20.40 6.93 9.35
C GLY A 116 19.35 6.69 10.45
N CYS A 117 19.59 7.15 11.68
CA CYS A 117 18.62 7.05 12.78
C CYS A 117 17.76 8.33 12.79
N TRP A 118 16.45 8.19 12.67
CA TRP A 118 15.49 9.27 12.89
C TRP A 118 15.23 9.43 14.40
N THR A 119 15.29 10.65 14.89
CA THR A 119 15.02 10.98 16.31
C THR A 119 13.53 11.16 16.55
N ALA A 120 12.93 10.23 17.31
CA ALA A 120 11.65 10.42 17.99
C ALA A 120 11.84 11.27 19.28
N PRO A 121 10.81 11.99 19.78
CA PRO A 121 10.91 12.91 20.93
C PRO A 121 11.27 12.24 22.27
N HIS A 122 11.40 10.91 22.33
CA HIS A 122 11.73 10.14 23.53
C HIS A 122 13.08 9.39 23.47
N GLY A 123 13.96 9.72 22.52
CA GLY A 123 15.36 9.26 22.54
C GLY A 123 15.57 7.75 22.37
N THR A 124 14.53 6.99 22.01
CA THR A 124 14.66 5.58 21.64
C THR A 124 14.96 5.45 20.15
N CYS A 125 16.13 4.87 19.82
CA CYS A 125 16.49 4.44 18.47
C CYS A 125 15.66 3.20 18.14
N SER A 126 14.47 3.38 17.58
CA SER A 126 13.65 2.28 17.10
C SER A 126 13.97 2.02 15.63
N THR A 127 14.68 0.93 15.33
CA THR A 127 14.67 0.34 13.99
C THR A 127 13.34 -0.40 13.82
N ALA A 128 12.27 0.35 13.58
CA ALA A 128 10.99 -0.24 13.18
C ALA A 128 11.07 -0.57 11.68
N THR A 129 11.61 -1.74 11.36
CA THR A 129 11.51 -2.31 10.01
C THR A 129 10.22 -3.11 9.94
N ALA A 130 9.13 -2.48 9.50
CA ALA A 130 7.92 -3.21 9.13
C ALA A 130 8.18 -3.93 7.79
N SER A 131 8.27 -5.26 7.83
CA SER A 131 8.48 -6.11 6.67
C SER A 131 7.18 -6.83 6.34
N ILE A 132 6.63 -6.63 5.15
CA ILE A 132 5.70 -7.59 4.53
C ILE A 132 6.51 -8.33 3.47
N ALA A 133 7.15 -9.42 3.89
CA ALA A 133 7.75 -10.36 2.97
C ALA A 133 6.65 -11.27 2.41
N TRP A 134 6.17 -10.99 1.21
CA TRP A 134 5.44 -11.98 0.42
C TRP A 134 6.44 -13.03 -0.08
N ARG A 135 6.72 -14.03 0.76
CA ARG A 135 7.43 -15.24 0.37
C ARG A 135 6.40 -16.35 0.19
N TRP A 136 6.06 -16.66 -1.05
CA TRP A 136 5.47 -17.94 -1.43
C TRP A 136 6.57 -19.01 -1.54
#